data_AF-A8IDF4-F1
#
_entry.id   AF-A8IDF4-F1
#
_cell.length_a   1.000
_cell.length_b   1.000
_cell.length_c   1.000
_cell.angle_alpha   90.00
_cell.angle_beta   90.00
_cell.angle_gamma   90.00
#
_symmetry.space_group_name_H-M   'P 1'
#
loop_
_entity.id
_entity.type
_entity.pdbx_description
1 polymer ?
#
loop_
_entity_poly.entity_id
_entity_poly.type
_entity_poly.pdbx_seq_one_letter_code
_entity_poly.pdbx_strand_id
1 'polypeptide(L)'
;GIISFLGDGPTCSPVGTTSAFAIYQFPVTACGTVMMEEPGVIVYENRMSSSYEVALGPLGAITRDSQYELSVQCRYIGSSIEALVIEVGLVPPPLPVAAPGPLRVELRLGNGECTS
;
A
#
# COMPACT_ATOMS: atom_id res chain seq x y z
N GLY A 1 -14.74 27.82 -1.48
CA GLY A 1 -13.39 27.85 -2.06
C GLY A 1 -13.16 26.66 -2.95
N ILE A 2 -12.66 26.88 -4.17
CA ILE A 2 -12.32 25.82 -5.13
C ILE A 2 -10.84 25.50 -4.99
N ILE A 3 -10.50 24.22 -4.93
CA ILE A 3 -9.11 23.76 -4.92
C ILE A 3 -8.66 23.51 -6.36
N SER A 4 -7.47 23.97 -6.71
CA SER A 4 -6.86 23.80 -8.04
C SER A 4 -5.38 23.43 -7.92
N PHE A 5 -4.87 22.69 -8.91
CA PHE A 5 -3.44 22.44 -9.10
C PHE A 5 -2.86 23.41 -10.14
N LEU A 6 -1.54 23.36 -10.36
CA LEU A 6 -0.85 24.22 -11.33
C LEU A 6 -1.34 24.04 -12.77
N GLY A 7 -1.79 22.83 -13.12
CA GLY A 7 -2.31 22.51 -14.44
C GLY A 7 -3.70 21.88 -14.38
N ASP A 8 -4.42 22.03 -15.49
CA ASP A 8 -5.77 21.54 -15.65
C ASP A 8 -5.81 20.15 -16.31
N GLY A 9 -6.91 19.44 -16.12
CA GLY A 9 -7.14 18.15 -16.77
C GLY A 9 -8.24 17.33 -16.11
N PRO A 10 -8.74 16.29 -16.80
CA PRO A 10 -9.84 15.46 -16.29
C PRO A 10 -9.46 14.72 -15.00
N THR A 11 -8.17 14.47 -14.76
CA THR A 11 -7.67 13.79 -13.55
C THR A 11 -7.33 14.75 -12.41
N CYS A 12 -7.40 16.06 -12.62
CA CYS A 12 -6.97 17.07 -11.64
C CYS A 12 -8.11 17.51 -10.70
N SER A 13 -9.29 16.90 -10.88
CA SER A 13 -10.44 17.05 -10.00
C SER A 13 -10.44 15.96 -8.92
N PRO A 14 -11.10 16.17 -7.77
CA PRO A 14 -11.15 15.17 -6.72
C PRO A 14 -11.92 13.93 -7.20
N VAL A 15 -11.35 12.75 -6.94
CA VAL A 15 -11.98 11.44 -7.25
C VAL A 15 -13.00 11.03 -6.19
N GLY A 16 -12.98 11.69 -5.02
CA GLY A 16 -13.96 11.49 -3.96
C GLY A 16 -13.93 12.62 -2.94
N THR A 17 -15.09 12.95 -2.40
CA THR A 17 -15.25 13.99 -1.37
C THR A 17 -16.14 13.48 -0.24
N THR A 18 -15.83 13.92 0.97
CA THR A 18 -16.63 13.73 2.18
C THR A 18 -16.80 15.08 2.88
N SER A 19 -17.51 15.13 4.00
CA SER A 19 -17.61 16.36 4.80
C SER A 19 -16.29 16.82 5.41
N ALA A 20 -15.27 15.94 5.46
CA ALA A 20 -13.99 16.22 6.09
C ALA A 20 -12.78 16.19 5.12
N PHE A 21 -12.87 15.44 4.03
CA PHE A 21 -11.73 15.19 3.12
C PHE A 21 -12.13 15.26 1.66
N ALA A 22 -11.21 15.75 0.82
CA ALA A 22 -11.23 15.59 -0.62
C ALA A 22 -10.01 14.76 -1.05
N ILE A 23 -10.23 13.75 -1.87
CA ILE A 23 -9.21 12.80 -2.32
C ILE A 23 -8.89 13.10 -3.76
N TYR A 24 -7.61 13.32 -4.06
CA TYR A 24 -7.08 13.55 -5.41
C TYR A 24 -6.18 12.41 -5.81
N GLN A 25 -6.34 11.93 -7.05
CA GLN A 25 -5.54 10.84 -7.59
C GLN A 25 -5.22 11.11 -9.07
N PHE A 26 -3.95 11.40 -9.36
CA PHE A 26 -3.46 11.66 -10.71
C PHE A 26 -2.01 11.17 -10.87
N PRO A 27 -1.56 10.88 -12.09
CA PRO A 27 -0.15 10.52 -12.35
C PRO A 27 0.80 11.63 -11.91
N VAL A 28 2.00 11.29 -11.42
CA VAL A 28 3.01 12.27 -10.98
C VAL A 28 3.52 13.21 -12.09
N THR A 29 3.15 12.98 -13.34
CA THR A 29 3.47 13.82 -14.50
C THR A 29 2.30 14.69 -14.97
N ALA A 30 1.14 14.61 -14.30
CA ALA A 30 -0.08 15.32 -14.68
C ALA A 30 -0.31 16.59 -13.85
N CYS A 31 -1.39 17.33 -14.15
CA CYS A 31 -1.87 18.47 -13.36
C CYS A 31 -0.83 19.59 -13.15
N GLY A 32 0.07 19.77 -14.11
CA GLY A 32 1.14 20.76 -14.04
C GLY A 32 2.28 20.40 -13.10
N THR A 33 2.39 19.14 -12.68
CA THR A 33 3.52 18.67 -11.86
C THR A 33 4.83 18.82 -12.64
N VAL A 34 5.84 19.39 -12.00
CA VAL A 34 7.18 19.60 -12.56
C VAL A 34 8.13 18.55 -12.02
N MET A 35 8.99 18.00 -12.89
CA MET A 35 10.01 17.02 -12.51
C MET A 35 11.37 17.72 -12.39
N MET A 36 12.11 17.36 -11.34
CA MET A 36 13.47 17.81 -11.07
C MET A 36 14.35 16.60 -10.76
N GLU A 37 15.59 16.63 -11.23
CA GLU A 37 16.59 15.61 -10.95
C GLU A 37 17.57 16.13 -9.89
N GLU A 38 17.64 15.41 -8.77
CA GLU A 38 18.64 15.59 -7.72
C GLU A 38 19.60 14.37 -7.76
N PRO A 39 20.83 14.47 -7.21
CA PRO A 39 21.74 13.34 -7.17
C PRO A 39 21.11 12.10 -6.51
N GLY A 40 20.81 11.07 -7.32
CA GLY A 40 20.21 9.80 -6.87
C GLY A 40 18.70 9.85 -6.59
N VAL A 41 18.02 10.97 -6.84
CA VAL A 41 16.58 11.13 -6.56
C VAL A 41 15.89 11.91 -7.68
N ILE A 42 14.74 11.40 -8.13
CA ILE A 42 13.83 12.14 -9.00
C ILE A 42 12.72 12.75 -8.14
N VAL A 43 12.53 14.06 -8.22
CA VAL A 43 11.52 14.81 -7.47
C VAL A 43 10.43 15.27 -8.42
N TYR A 44 9.18 14.99 -8.07
CA TYR A 44 7.99 15.55 -8.73
C TYR A 44 7.32 16.52 -7.77
N GLU A 45 7.15 17.77 -8.20
CA GLU A 45 6.58 18.84 -7.39
C GLU A 45 5.32 19.43 -8.04
N ASN A 46 4.26 19.61 -7.24
CA ASN A 46 3.05 20.32 -7.63
C ASN A 46 2.61 21.28 -6.51
N ARG A 47 1.78 22.26 -6.86
CA ARG A 47 1.23 23.23 -5.94
C ARG A 47 -0.30 23.20 -6.01
N MET A 48 -0.91 22.97 -4.86
CA MET A 48 -2.34 23.07 -4.65
C MET A 48 -2.68 24.46 -4.09
N SER A 49 -3.65 25.15 -4.69
CA SER A 49 -4.16 26.44 -4.25
C SER A 49 -5.65 26.36 -3.96
N SER A 50 -6.11 27.12 -2.95
CA SER A 50 -7.54 27.32 -2.71
C SER A 50 -7.96 28.73 -3.11
N SER A 51 -8.97 28.84 -3.97
CA SER A 51 -9.64 30.10 -4.27
C SER A 51 -10.60 30.50 -3.14
N TYR A 52 -10.86 31.81 -3.04
CA TYR A 52 -11.86 32.36 -2.13
C TYR A 52 -13.05 32.89 -2.93
N GLU A 53 -14.25 32.74 -2.36
CA GLU A 53 -15.43 33.42 -2.89
C GLU A 53 -15.66 34.74 -2.16
N VAL A 54 -15.98 35.79 -2.95
CA VAL A 54 -16.34 37.11 -2.43
C VAL A 54 -17.85 37.27 -2.56
N ALA A 55 -18.55 37.32 -1.43
CA ALA A 55 -19.95 37.69 -1.41
C ALA A 55 -20.07 39.22 -1.44
N LEU A 56 -20.59 39.75 -2.54
CA LEU A 56 -20.85 41.19 -2.71
C LEU A 56 -22.25 41.52 -2.20
N GLY A 57 -22.34 42.46 -1.26
CA GLY A 57 -23.58 43.00 -0.75
C GLY A 57 -23.63 44.52 -0.88
N PRO A 58 -24.82 45.13 -0.71
CA PRO A 58 -25.00 46.58 -0.84
C PRO A 58 -24.22 47.41 0.20
N LEU A 59 -23.71 46.78 1.25
CA LEU A 59 -22.94 47.43 2.33
C LEU A 59 -21.46 47.00 2.35
N GLY A 60 -20.99 46.20 1.38
CA GLY A 60 -19.60 45.77 1.31
C GLY A 60 -19.38 44.36 0.75
N ALA A 61 -18.13 43.93 0.77
CA ALA A 61 -17.69 42.63 0.30
C ALA A 61 -17.25 41.77 1.47
N ILE A 62 -17.71 40.51 1.54
CA ILE A 62 -17.32 39.55 2.58
C ILE A 62 -16.52 38.42 1.94
N THR A 63 -15.34 38.12 2.48
CA THR A 63 -14.57 36.90 2.18
C THR A 63 -14.73 35.92 3.34
N ARG A 64 -15.27 34.74 3.06
CA ARG A 64 -15.58 33.75 4.12
C ARG A 64 -14.62 32.55 4.12
N ASP A 65 -13.83 32.41 3.06
CA ASP A 65 -12.94 31.29 2.82
C ASP A 65 -11.48 31.65 3.16
N SER A 66 -10.75 30.71 3.76
CA SER A 66 -9.31 30.84 3.97
C SER A 66 -8.54 30.59 2.67
N GLN A 67 -7.61 31.48 2.36
CA GLN A 67 -6.65 31.28 1.28
C GLN A 67 -5.46 30.47 1.80
N TYR A 68 -5.13 29.38 1.12
CA TYR A 68 -3.94 28.59 1.41
C TYR A 68 -3.31 28.06 0.13
N GLU A 69 -2.01 27.79 0.24
CA GLU A 69 -1.18 27.25 -0.81
C GLU A 69 -0.34 26.11 -0.22
N LEU A 70 -0.39 24.95 -0.85
CA LEU A 70 0.27 23.73 -0.41
C LEU A 70 1.22 23.24 -1.52
N SER A 71 2.50 23.08 -1.21
CA SER A 71 3.44 22.37 -2.08
C SER A 71 3.43 20.88 -1.77
N VAL A 72 3.32 20.06 -2.80
CA VAL A 72 3.28 18.60 -2.74
C VAL A 72 4.49 18.07 -3.50
N GLN A 73 5.34 17.30 -2.82
CA GLN A 73 6.53 16.68 -3.42
C GLN A 73 6.51 15.16 -3.28
N CYS A 74 6.70 14.47 -4.39
CA CYS A 74 6.94 13.03 -4.44
C CYS A 74 8.40 12.77 -4.84
N ARG A 75 9.17 12.11 -3.96
CA ARG A 75 10.60 11.84 -4.18
C ARG A 75 10.82 10.36 -4.42
N TYR A 76 11.41 10.02 -5.56
CA TYR A 76 11.72 8.65 -5.98
C TYR A 76 13.22 8.44 -5.93
N ILE A 77 13.67 7.61 -4.99
CA ILE A 77 15.08 7.27 -4.83
C ILE A 77 15.38 6.07 -5.73
N GLY A 78 16.41 6.17 -6.57
CA GLY A 78 16.84 5.10 -7.45
C GLY A 78 17.55 3.98 -6.68
N SER A 79 16.80 3.16 -5.94
CA SER A 79 17.28 1.88 -5.43
C SER A 79 16.37 0.79 -5.98
N SER A 80 16.88 -0.05 -6.89
CA SER A 80 16.19 -1.27 -7.28
C SER A 80 16.08 -2.19 -6.08
N ILE A 81 14.85 -2.48 -5.63
CA ILE A 81 14.61 -3.62 -4.73
C ILE A 81 14.50 -4.84 -5.62
N GLU A 82 15.65 -5.46 -5.94
CA GLU A 82 15.67 -6.76 -6.60
C GLU A 82 15.33 -7.85 -5.59
N ALA A 83 14.09 -8.33 -5.60
CA ALA A 83 13.70 -9.49 -4.82
C ALA A 83 14.17 -10.77 -5.53
N LEU A 84 15.29 -11.34 -5.08
CA LEU A 84 15.72 -12.66 -5.52
C LEU A 84 14.86 -13.74 -4.85
N VAL A 85 14.00 -14.40 -5.62
CA VAL A 85 13.23 -15.56 -5.15
C VAL A 85 14.06 -16.82 -5.42
N ILE A 86 14.52 -17.50 -4.36
CA ILE A 86 15.24 -18.76 -4.45
C ILE A 86 14.29 -19.90 -4.06
N GLU A 87 13.91 -20.75 -5.01
CA GLU A 87 13.26 -22.01 -4.72
C GLU A 87 14.32 -23.09 -4.46
N VAL A 88 14.46 -23.52 -3.20
CA VAL A 88 15.34 -24.63 -2.85
C VAL A 88 14.57 -25.94 -3.01
N GLY A 89 14.90 -26.71 -4.06
CA GLY A 89 14.39 -28.07 -4.24
C GLY A 89 14.99 -29.02 -3.19
N LEU A 90 14.22 -29.33 -2.14
CA LEU A 90 14.63 -30.30 -1.13
C LEU A 90 14.58 -31.73 -1.70
N VAL A 91 15.59 -32.55 -1.39
CA VAL A 91 15.62 -33.97 -1.75
C VAL A 91 14.55 -34.73 -0.95
N PRO A 92 13.80 -35.66 -1.56
CA PRO A 92 12.81 -36.46 -0.83
C PRO A 92 13.46 -37.26 0.32
N PRO A 93 12.77 -37.42 1.46
CA PRO A 93 13.30 -38.18 2.59
C PRO A 93 13.55 -39.64 2.20
N PRO A 94 14.58 -40.30 2.76
CA PRO A 94 14.86 -41.69 2.49
C PRO A 94 13.67 -42.58 2.88
N LEU A 95 13.49 -43.67 2.15
CA LEU A 95 12.40 -44.62 2.40
C LEU A 95 12.52 -45.19 3.82
N PRO A 96 11.41 -45.27 4.58
CA PRO A 96 11.42 -45.89 5.90
C PRO A 96 11.77 -47.38 5.76
N VAL A 97 12.82 -47.80 6.45
CA VAL A 97 13.22 -49.21 6.53
C VAL A 97 12.74 -49.78 7.85
N ALA A 98 11.79 -50.71 7.80
CA ALA A 98 11.41 -51.53 8.94
C ALA A 98 11.89 -52.96 8.70
N ALA A 99 12.77 -53.46 9.56
CA ALA A 99 13.18 -54.86 9.58
C ALA A 99 12.51 -55.57 10.77
N PRO A 100 12.05 -56.82 10.62
CA PRO A 100 11.56 -57.61 11.74
C PRO A 100 12.66 -57.75 12.80
N GLY A 101 12.40 -57.26 14.01
CA GLY A 101 13.27 -57.44 15.17
C GLY A 101 13.20 -58.88 15.72
N PRO A 102 14.13 -59.28 16.60
CA PRO A 102 14.22 -60.67 17.10
C PRO A 102 13.08 -61.05 18.05
N LEU A 103 12.27 -60.09 18.49
CA LEU A 103 11.21 -60.31 19.45
C LEU A 103 9.97 -60.88 18.75
N ARG A 104 9.56 -62.08 19.18
CA ARG A 104 8.28 -62.68 18.78
C ARG A 104 7.30 -62.52 19.93
N VAL A 105 6.19 -61.85 19.63
CA VAL A 105 5.08 -61.70 20.57
C VAL A 105 4.02 -62.73 20.21
N GLU A 106 3.55 -63.49 21.19
CA GLU A 106 2.45 -64.44 21.03
C GLU A 106 1.29 -64.02 21.93
N LEU A 107 0.07 -64.03 21.39
CA LEU A 107 -1.14 -63.79 22.14
C LEU A 107 -1.81 -65.13 22.44
N ARG A 108 -2.06 -65.42 23.72
CA ARG A 108 -2.78 -66.61 24.16
C ARG A 108 -4.00 -66.21 24.98
N LEU A 109 -5.14 -66.82 24.66
CA LEU A 109 -6.40 -66.64 25.38
C LEU A 109 -6.53 -67.76 26.44
N GLY A 110 -6.66 -67.38 27.70
CA GLY A 110 -6.91 -68.30 28.81
C GLY A 110 -8.39 -68.69 28.90
N ASN A 111 -8.69 -69.89 29.43
CA ASN A 111 -10.04 -70.43 29.57
C ASN A 111 -10.74 -70.07 30.89
N GLY A 112 -10.11 -69.29 31.77
CA GLY A 112 -10.76 -68.68 32.94
C GLY A 112 -11.00 -69.59 34.16
N GLU A 113 -10.47 -70.82 34.21
CA GLU A 113 -10.53 -71.64 35.43
C GLU A 113 -9.37 -71.33 36.39
N CYS A 114 -9.70 -71.01 37.65
CA CYS A 114 -8.75 -70.88 38.74
C CYS A 114 -8.88 -72.10 39.67
N THR A 115 -7.89 -72.99 39.70
CA THR A 115 -7.80 -74.07 40.69
C THR A 115 -7.20 -73.55 41.99
N SER A 116 -7.91 -73.71 43.11
CA SER A 116 -7.45 -73.39 44.48
C SER A 116 -6.54 -74.46 45.07
#